data_AF-A0A6J6VPY1-F1
#
_entry.id   AF-A0A6J6VPY1-F1
#
_cell.length_a   1.000
_cell.length_b   1.000
_cell.length_c   1.000
_cell.angle_alpha   90.00
_cell.angle_beta   90.00
_cell.angle_gamma   90.00
#
_symmetry.space_group_name_H-M   'P 1'
#
loop_
_entity.id
_entity.type
_entity.pdbx_description
1 polymer ?
#
loop_
_entity_poly.entity_id
_entity_poly.type
_entity_poly.pdbx_seq_one_letter_code
_entity_poly.pdbx_strand_id
1 'polypeptide(L)'
;MYVDGANLNALVGTAQPGKFGADVSHLNLHKTFCIPHGGGGPGVGPVAVRSHLIPFLPSDPLQPSTGIGPVSAAHFGSASICAIPWVYISMMSADGLLQATADAILSANYIARRLHSSYPVLYTGANNTIAHECILNVGDVIKGSGLSIDDIAKRLMDYGLHAPTMSFPVANTLMVEPTESESLTEVDRFCDAMISIRREIEMVLSGSVTAEESVLHFAPHTVEDIAGDWNRTYSRASALYPLAHLRSRGYYPPVSRIDAAYGDRNLVCTCAPIEQYAISLENATVGS
;
A
#
# COMPACT_ATOMS: atom_id res chain seq x y z
N MET A 1 -10.07 19.12 -20.81
CA MET A 1 -9.09 18.16 -20.31
C MET A 1 -9.48 17.70 -18.91
N TYR A 2 -9.59 16.40 -18.69
CA TYR A 2 -9.69 15.83 -17.36
C TYR A 2 -8.30 15.50 -16.82
N VAL A 3 -8.01 15.87 -15.57
CA VAL A 3 -6.81 15.48 -14.85
C VAL A 3 -7.22 14.75 -13.58
N ASP A 4 -6.76 13.51 -13.42
CA ASP A 4 -6.97 12.72 -12.22
C ASP A 4 -6.26 13.38 -11.02
N GLY A 5 -7.01 13.64 -9.93
CA GLY A 5 -6.48 14.29 -8.73
C GLY A 5 -6.09 13.33 -7.62
N ALA A 6 -6.02 12.02 -7.85
CA ALA A 6 -5.62 11.05 -6.82
C ALA A 6 -4.20 11.27 -6.29
N ASN A 7 -3.34 11.92 -7.09
CA ASN A 7 -1.95 12.26 -6.75
C ASN A 7 -1.78 13.73 -6.36
N LEU A 8 -2.84 14.39 -5.89
CA LEU A 8 -2.80 15.78 -5.44
C LEU A 8 -1.85 16.00 -4.26
N ASN A 9 -1.48 14.97 -3.50
CA ASN A 9 -0.55 15.12 -2.37
C ASN A 9 0.84 15.65 -2.82
N ALA A 10 1.20 15.47 -4.09
CA ALA A 10 2.41 16.04 -4.68
C ALA A 10 2.25 17.48 -5.20
N LEU A 11 1.04 18.05 -5.16
CA LEU A 11 0.70 19.31 -5.84
C LEU A 11 0.13 20.40 -4.91
N VAL A 12 -0.44 20.04 -3.75
CA VAL A 12 -1.05 21.02 -2.85
C VAL A 12 -0.02 22.07 -2.43
N GLY A 13 -0.38 23.35 -2.57
CA GLY A 13 0.51 24.48 -2.30
C GLY A 13 1.59 24.76 -3.36
N THR A 14 1.87 23.84 -4.28
CA THR A 14 2.95 23.97 -5.27
C THR A 14 2.43 24.21 -6.69
N ALA A 15 1.37 23.51 -7.11
CA ALA A 15 0.82 23.59 -8.45
C ALA A 15 -0.70 23.40 -8.45
N GLN A 16 -1.39 24.08 -9.36
CA GLN A 16 -2.85 24.06 -9.44
C GLN A 16 -3.28 23.48 -10.80
N PRO A 17 -3.97 22.32 -10.85
CA PRO A 17 -4.41 21.69 -12.10
C PRO A 17 -5.05 22.63 -13.11
N GLY A 18 -5.94 23.50 -12.64
CA GLY A 18 -6.56 24.50 -13.50
C GLY A 18 -5.54 25.39 -14.23
N LYS A 19 -4.46 25.81 -13.57
CA LYS A 19 -3.50 26.78 -14.13
C LYS A 19 -2.64 26.18 -15.25
N PHE A 20 -2.51 24.86 -15.32
CA PHE A 20 -1.74 24.16 -16.35
C PHE A 20 -2.63 23.37 -17.34
N GLY A 21 -3.92 23.69 -17.41
CA GLY A 21 -4.80 23.26 -18.50
C GLY A 21 -5.88 22.24 -18.14
N ALA A 22 -6.03 21.86 -16.87
CA ALA A 22 -7.16 21.03 -16.45
C ALA A 22 -8.48 21.83 -16.49
N ASP A 23 -9.50 21.25 -17.12
CA ASP A 23 -10.87 21.77 -17.11
C ASP A 23 -11.72 21.14 -16.00
N VAL A 24 -11.39 19.90 -15.64
CA VAL A 24 -12.09 19.13 -14.61
C VAL A 24 -11.11 18.17 -13.91
N SER A 25 -11.24 18.06 -12.59
CA SER A 25 -10.52 17.08 -11.77
C SER A 25 -11.41 16.59 -10.65
N HIS A 26 -11.41 15.28 -10.43
CA HIS A 26 -11.88 14.76 -9.14
C HIS A 26 -10.74 14.80 -8.11
N LEU A 27 -11.07 14.79 -6.83
CA LEU A 27 -10.11 14.73 -5.74
C LEU A 27 -10.42 13.51 -4.87
N ASN A 28 -9.42 12.77 -4.39
CA ASN A 28 -9.64 11.71 -3.42
C ASN A 28 -9.49 12.26 -2.00
N LEU A 29 -10.60 12.65 -1.36
CA LEU A 29 -10.53 13.18 0.01
C LEU A 29 -10.06 12.13 1.03
N HIS A 30 -10.20 10.85 0.69
CA HIS A 30 -9.71 9.70 1.47
C HIS A 30 -8.26 9.32 1.21
N LYS A 31 -7.58 10.07 0.33
CA LYS A 31 -6.13 10.00 0.15
C LYS A 31 -5.52 11.31 0.67
N THR A 32 -5.59 12.37 -0.14
CA THR A 32 -4.89 13.64 0.11
C THR A 32 -5.45 14.45 1.29
N PHE A 33 -6.72 14.26 1.66
CA PHE A 33 -7.39 15.11 2.67
C PHE A 33 -7.93 14.32 3.86
N CYS A 34 -7.22 13.26 4.23
CA CYS A 34 -7.30 12.57 5.53
C CYS A 34 -8.61 11.87 5.88
N ILE A 35 -9.60 11.73 4.97
CA ILE A 35 -10.70 10.79 5.24
C ILE A 35 -10.08 9.39 5.41
N PRO A 36 -10.41 8.64 6.49
CA PRO A 36 -9.79 7.34 6.73
C PRO A 36 -10.16 6.32 5.66
N HIS A 37 -9.18 5.49 5.27
CA HIS A 37 -9.35 4.46 4.23
C HIS A 37 -10.37 3.37 4.58
N GLY A 38 -10.59 3.10 5.88
CA GLY A 38 -11.65 2.22 6.39
C GLY A 38 -11.64 0.77 5.89
N GLY A 39 -10.49 0.27 5.40
CA GLY A 39 -10.38 -1.09 4.84
C GLY A 39 -10.99 -1.25 3.44
N GLY A 40 -11.22 -0.15 2.71
CA GLY A 40 -11.81 -0.16 1.37
C GLY A 40 -12.94 0.86 1.16
N GLY A 41 -13.10 1.82 2.07
CA GLY A 41 -14.16 2.82 2.07
C GLY A 41 -14.52 3.23 3.50
N PRO A 42 -15.13 4.41 3.70
CA PRO A 42 -15.75 5.27 2.70
C PRO A 42 -14.77 6.23 2.01
N GLY A 43 -15.22 6.83 0.90
CA GLY A 43 -14.50 7.89 0.21
C GLY A 43 -15.45 8.95 -0.32
N VAL A 44 -14.95 10.18 -0.47
CA VAL A 44 -15.65 11.28 -1.15
C VAL A 44 -14.77 11.77 -2.30
N GLY A 45 -15.37 11.86 -3.48
CA GLY A 45 -14.72 12.26 -4.73
C GLY A 45 -15.30 13.56 -5.31
N PRO A 46 -15.14 14.73 -4.67
CA PRO A 46 -15.67 15.96 -5.23
C PRO A 46 -15.01 16.28 -6.58
N VAL A 47 -15.77 16.85 -7.49
CA VAL A 47 -15.29 17.24 -8.83
C VAL A 47 -15.22 18.76 -8.90
N ALA A 48 -14.01 19.28 -9.10
CA ALA A 48 -13.78 20.68 -9.37
C ALA A 48 -13.76 20.92 -10.88
N VAL A 49 -14.50 21.92 -11.36
CA VAL A 49 -14.64 22.23 -12.79
C VAL A 49 -14.38 23.70 -13.10
N ARG A 50 -13.98 23.99 -14.34
CA ARG A 50 -13.94 25.36 -14.88
C ARG A 50 -15.36 25.91 -15.10
N SER A 51 -15.48 27.23 -15.15
CA SER A 51 -16.77 27.93 -15.20
C SER A 51 -17.68 27.48 -16.35
N HIS A 52 -17.12 27.20 -17.52
CA HIS A 52 -17.88 26.74 -18.68
C HIS A 52 -18.49 25.33 -18.50
N LEU A 53 -18.07 24.57 -17.49
CA LEU A 53 -18.61 23.25 -17.17
C LEU A 53 -19.66 23.27 -16.05
N ILE A 54 -19.82 24.38 -15.33
CA ILE A 54 -20.80 24.52 -14.23
C ILE A 54 -22.23 24.11 -14.65
N PRO A 55 -22.75 24.50 -15.84
CA PRO A 55 -24.11 24.12 -16.26
C PRO A 55 -24.33 22.61 -16.41
N PHE A 56 -23.27 21.80 -16.43
CA PHE A 56 -23.31 20.35 -16.64
C PHE A 56 -22.99 19.56 -15.37
N LEU A 57 -22.85 20.20 -14.22
CA LEU A 57 -22.64 19.50 -12.94
C LEU A 57 -23.84 18.60 -12.59
N PRO A 58 -23.64 17.51 -11.82
CA PRO A 58 -24.72 16.66 -11.36
C PRO A 58 -25.82 17.43 -10.61
N SER A 59 -27.07 17.03 -10.81
CA SER A 59 -28.23 17.66 -10.16
C SER A 59 -28.54 17.03 -8.79
N ASP A 60 -29.40 17.69 -8.00
CA ASP A 60 -29.92 17.16 -6.74
C ASP A 60 -30.87 15.97 -6.99
N PRO A 61 -30.65 14.78 -6.37
CA PRO A 61 -31.55 13.64 -6.49
C PRO A 61 -32.95 13.87 -5.89
N LEU A 62 -33.13 14.90 -5.06
CA LEU A 62 -34.42 15.25 -4.45
C LEU A 62 -35.23 16.26 -5.30
N GLN A 63 -34.69 16.72 -6.42
CA GLN A 63 -35.33 17.67 -7.33
C GLN A 63 -35.59 17.01 -8.70
N PRO A 64 -36.46 17.58 -9.56
CA PRO A 64 -36.56 17.16 -10.95
C PRO A 64 -35.17 17.18 -11.62
N SER A 65 -34.82 16.07 -12.28
CA SER A 65 -33.51 15.90 -12.91
C SER A 65 -33.24 16.99 -13.95
N THR A 66 -32.05 17.58 -13.89
CA THR A 66 -31.56 18.58 -14.84
C THR A 66 -30.14 18.23 -15.27
N GLY A 67 -29.70 18.72 -16.44
CA GLY A 67 -28.35 18.44 -16.95
C GLY A 67 -28.11 16.94 -17.13
N ILE A 68 -27.03 16.43 -16.54
CA ILE A 68 -26.69 14.99 -16.57
C ILE A 68 -27.43 14.14 -15.53
N GLY A 69 -28.24 14.77 -14.68
CA GLY A 69 -28.95 14.13 -13.57
C GLY A 69 -28.08 13.88 -12.33
N PRO A 70 -28.67 13.30 -11.27
CA PRO A 70 -27.95 12.98 -10.04
C PRO A 70 -27.02 11.76 -10.22
N VAL A 71 -25.81 11.85 -9.66
CA VAL A 71 -24.81 10.75 -9.65
C VAL A 71 -24.67 10.09 -8.29
N SER A 72 -25.44 10.53 -7.30
CA SER A 72 -25.43 10.04 -5.92
C SER A 72 -26.84 10.12 -5.35
N ALA A 73 -27.18 9.22 -4.42
CA ALA A 73 -28.52 9.17 -3.81
C ALA A 73 -28.81 10.33 -2.85
N ALA A 74 -27.77 11.03 -2.37
CA ALA A 74 -27.87 12.25 -1.58
C ALA A 74 -27.11 13.39 -2.28
N HIS A 75 -27.60 14.62 -2.15
CA HIS A 75 -27.08 15.78 -2.88
C HIS A 75 -25.57 16.02 -2.66
N PHE A 76 -25.06 15.80 -1.44
CA PHE A 76 -23.65 15.94 -1.10
C PHE A 76 -22.96 14.59 -0.81
N GLY A 77 -23.55 13.48 -1.26
CA GLY A 77 -23.03 12.14 -0.96
C GLY A 77 -22.91 11.90 0.55
N SER A 78 -21.77 11.35 0.98
CA SER A 78 -21.43 11.10 2.38
C SER A 78 -21.03 12.40 3.12
N ALA A 79 -21.97 13.34 3.27
CA ALA A 79 -21.69 14.68 3.80
C ALA A 79 -21.09 14.70 5.21
N SER A 80 -21.43 13.72 6.06
CA SER A 80 -20.98 13.67 7.46
C SER A 80 -19.46 13.57 7.61
N ILE A 81 -18.77 12.94 6.65
CA ILE A 81 -17.31 12.76 6.69
C ILE A 81 -16.54 13.90 6.02
N CYS A 82 -17.23 14.86 5.37
CA CYS A 82 -16.61 16.05 4.79
C CYS A 82 -16.08 17.03 5.86
N ALA A 83 -16.46 16.86 7.13
CA ALA A 83 -15.87 17.62 8.23
C ALA A 83 -14.36 17.30 8.42
N ILE A 84 -13.94 16.06 8.13
CA ILE A 84 -12.54 15.62 8.27
C ILE A 84 -11.59 16.45 7.37
N PRO A 85 -11.78 16.52 6.03
CA PRO A 85 -10.93 17.32 5.17
C PRO A 85 -11.04 18.81 5.49
N TRP A 86 -12.20 19.29 5.94
CA TRP A 86 -12.37 20.68 6.37
C TRP A 86 -11.49 21.01 7.59
N VAL A 87 -11.49 20.15 8.62
CA VAL A 87 -10.63 20.32 9.81
C VAL A 87 -9.16 20.27 9.42
N TYR A 88 -8.75 19.29 8.60
CA TYR A 88 -7.37 19.16 8.12
C TYR A 88 -6.90 20.44 7.42
N ILE A 89 -7.65 20.92 6.41
CA ILE A 89 -7.31 22.13 5.67
C ILE A 89 -7.26 23.35 6.60
N SER A 90 -8.21 23.47 7.52
CA SER A 90 -8.31 24.61 8.44
C SER A 90 -7.16 24.65 9.45
N MET A 91 -6.74 23.49 9.96
CA MET A 91 -5.64 23.39 10.92
C MET A 91 -4.27 23.55 10.25
N MET A 92 -4.09 22.94 9.08
CA MET A 92 -2.81 22.97 8.36
C MET A 92 -2.52 24.35 7.78
N SER A 93 -3.56 25.10 7.39
CA SER A 93 -3.41 26.38 6.68
C SER A 93 -2.61 26.20 5.37
N ALA A 94 -2.37 27.29 4.63
CA ALA A 94 -1.60 27.25 3.40
C ALA A 94 -0.16 26.76 3.63
N ASP A 95 0.49 27.25 4.69
CA ASP A 95 1.89 26.93 4.97
C ASP A 95 2.08 25.46 5.37
N GLY A 96 1.20 24.93 6.22
CA GLY A 96 1.26 23.52 6.61
C GLY A 96 0.91 22.58 5.46
N LEU A 97 -0.05 22.94 4.60
CA LEU A 97 -0.36 22.15 3.40
C LEU A 97 0.80 22.12 2.40
N LEU A 98 1.49 23.26 2.20
CA LEU A 98 2.70 23.31 1.38
C LEU A 98 3.83 22.45 1.98
N GLN A 99 4.00 22.53 3.31
CA GLN A 99 5.01 21.73 4.02
C GLN A 99 4.71 20.23 3.91
N ALA A 100 3.45 19.82 4.08
CA ALA A 100 3.01 18.43 3.90
C ALA A 100 3.38 17.89 2.51
N THR A 101 3.08 18.63 1.44
CA THR A 101 3.48 18.25 0.08
C THR A 101 5.00 18.17 -0.08
N ALA A 102 5.76 19.10 0.50
CA ALA A 102 7.22 19.07 0.45
C ALA A 102 7.80 17.83 1.17
N ASP A 103 7.28 17.50 2.34
CA ASP A 103 7.73 16.36 3.14
C ASP A 103 7.35 15.02 2.50
N ALA A 104 6.17 14.91 1.88
CA ALA A 104 5.78 13.72 1.11
C ALA A 104 6.75 13.45 -0.05
N ILE A 105 7.13 14.49 -0.80
CA ILE A 105 8.12 14.39 -1.89
C ILE A 105 9.51 14.06 -1.33
N LEU A 106 9.90 14.69 -0.23
CA LEU A 106 11.19 14.45 0.42
C LEU A 106 11.34 12.99 0.88
N SER A 107 10.35 12.48 1.61
CA SER A 107 10.33 11.09 2.11
C SER A 107 10.41 10.08 0.97
N ALA A 108 9.67 10.30 -0.12
CA ALA A 108 9.70 9.40 -1.27
C ALA A 108 11.07 9.42 -1.98
N ASN A 109 11.67 10.60 -2.16
CA ASN A 109 13.03 10.71 -2.73
C ASN A 109 14.10 10.12 -1.80
N TYR A 110 13.93 10.22 -0.47
CA TYR A 110 14.82 9.58 0.50
C TYR A 110 14.79 8.06 0.36
N ILE A 111 13.61 7.45 0.31
CA ILE A 111 13.45 6.00 0.06
C ILE A 111 14.10 5.60 -1.25
N ALA A 112 13.77 6.29 -2.35
CA ALA A 112 14.32 6.02 -3.67
C ALA A 112 15.85 6.08 -3.67
N ARG A 113 16.44 7.06 -2.99
CA ARG A 113 17.89 7.21 -2.89
C ARG A 113 18.52 6.11 -2.05
N ARG A 114 17.93 5.77 -0.92
CA ARG A 114 18.45 4.76 0.02
C ARG A 114 18.37 3.34 -0.56
N LEU A 115 17.35 3.06 -1.36
CA LEU A 115 17.13 1.74 -1.97
C LEU A 115 17.76 1.57 -3.35
N HIS A 116 18.24 2.63 -4.00
CA HIS A 116 18.68 2.62 -5.41
C HIS A 116 19.65 1.47 -5.77
N SER A 117 20.61 1.15 -4.89
CA SER A 117 21.58 0.07 -5.13
C SER A 117 21.01 -1.33 -4.97
N SER A 118 19.91 -1.48 -4.23
CA SER A 118 19.26 -2.75 -3.95
C SER A 118 18.08 -3.01 -4.88
N TYR A 119 17.30 -1.96 -5.16
CA TYR A 119 16.14 -1.97 -6.02
C TYR A 119 16.16 -0.70 -6.89
N PRO A 120 16.52 -0.82 -8.18
CA PRO A 120 16.56 0.33 -9.08
C PRO A 120 15.18 1.00 -9.19
N VAL A 121 15.16 2.33 -9.20
CA VAL A 121 13.95 3.12 -9.41
C VAL A 121 13.64 3.13 -10.90
N LEU A 122 12.43 2.72 -11.28
CA LEU A 122 12.09 2.48 -12.68
C LEU A 122 11.92 3.78 -13.49
N TYR A 123 11.32 4.81 -12.89
CA TYR A 123 11.07 6.10 -13.54
C TYR A 123 11.51 7.25 -12.64
N THR A 124 12.14 8.24 -13.25
CA THR A 124 12.51 9.50 -12.60
C THR A 124 12.20 10.67 -13.51
N GLY A 125 11.96 11.84 -12.92
CA GLY A 125 11.78 13.09 -13.64
C GLY A 125 13.12 13.74 -14.02
N ALA A 126 13.04 14.99 -14.49
CA ALA A 126 14.23 15.80 -14.73
C ALA A 126 15.06 15.91 -13.43
N ASN A 127 16.38 15.77 -13.54
CA ASN A 127 17.34 15.75 -12.42
C ASN A 127 17.34 14.48 -11.54
N ASN A 128 16.79 13.36 -12.03
CA ASN A 128 16.75 12.07 -11.30
C ASN A 128 15.97 12.12 -9.97
N THR A 129 14.98 13.02 -9.87
CA THR A 129 14.08 13.11 -8.71
C THR A 129 12.70 12.55 -9.06
N ILE A 130 11.94 12.19 -8.03
CA ILE A 130 10.55 11.73 -8.14
C ILE A 130 9.60 12.69 -7.42
N ALA A 131 8.29 12.45 -7.55
CA ALA A 131 7.26 13.15 -6.79
C ALA A 131 7.04 12.47 -5.41
N HIS A 132 5.78 12.32 -4.97
CA HIS A 132 5.43 11.70 -3.68
C HIS A 132 5.53 10.16 -3.61
N GLU A 133 5.87 9.50 -4.72
CA GLU A 133 5.95 8.03 -4.78
C GLU A 133 7.05 7.58 -5.74
N CYS A 134 7.56 6.36 -5.54
CA CYS A 134 8.57 5.73 -6.40
C CYS A 134 8.14 4.34 -6.87
N ILE A 135 8.62 3.88 -8.02
CA ILE A 135 8.43 2.51 -8.50
C ILE A 135 9.76 1.77 -8.43
N LEU A 136 9.83 0.73 -7.59
CA LEU A 136 10.98 -0.15 -7.42
C LEU A 136 10.88 -1.33 -8.40
N ASN A 137 11.91 -1.49 -9.23
CA ASN A 137 11.96 -2.56 -10.24
C ASN A 137 12.38 -3.90 -9.60
N VAL A 138 11.41 -4.54 -8.94
CA VAL A 138 11.59 -5.83 -8.29
C VAL A 138 11.82 -6.95 -9.31
N GLY A 139 11.13 -6.91 -10.46
CA GLY A 139 11.22 -7.92 -11.50
C GLY A 139 12.66 -8.18 -11.98
N ASP A 140 13.45 -7.12 -12.20
CA ASP A 140 14.85 -7.26 -12.57
C ASP A 140 15.71 -7.81 -11.43
N VAL A 141 15.39 -7.47 -10.18
CA VAL A 141 16.12 -7.93 -8.99
C VAL A 141 15.94 -9.43 -8.75
N ILE A 142 14.75 -9.98 -9.02
CA ILE A 142 14.45 -11.41 -8.82
C ILE A 142 14.64 -12.26 -10.08
N LYS A 143 15.07 -11.66 -11.20
CA LYS A 143 15.19 -12.36 -12.48
C LYS A 143 16.14 -13.55 -12.38
N GLY A 144 15.65 -14.73 -12.77
CA GLY A 144 16.41 -15.98 -12.73
C GLY A 144 16.50 -16.65 -11.35
N SER A 145 15.90 -16.06 -10.31
CA SER A 145 15.88 -16.66 -8.96
C SER A 145 14.80 -17.72 -8.77
N GLY A 146 13.75 -17.73 -9.60
CA GLY A 146 12.54 -18.53 -9.35
C GLY A 146 11.55 -17.90 -8.36
N LEU A 147 11.93 -16.78 -7.72
CA LEU A 147 11.04 -16.01 -6.85
C LEU A 147 10.06 -15.15 -7.65
N SER A 148 8.97 -14.80 -6.99
CA SER A 148 7.91 -13.91 -7.45
C SER A 148 7.86 -12.63 -6.60
N ILE A 149 7.12 -11.63 -7.09
CA ILE A 149 6.84 -10.41 -6.31
C ILE A 149 6.06 -10.72 -5.01
N ASP A 150 5.21 -11.75 -5.03
CA ASP A 150 4.46 -12.17 -3.85
C ASP A 150 5.38 -12.63 -2.73
N ASP A 151 6.52 -13.25 -3.04
CA ASP A 151 7.48 -13.68 -2.02
C ASP A 151 8.04 -12.50 -1.22
N ILE A 152 8.32 -11.38 -1.89
CA ILE A 152 8.79 -10.16 -1.25
C ILE A 152 7.66 -9.51 -0.44
N ALA A 153 6.47 -9.45 -1.01
CA ALA A 153 5.31 -8.86 -0.35
C ALA A 153 4.88 -9.62 0.91
N LYS A 154 4.88 -10.95 0.85
CA LYS A 154 4.61 -11.79 2.02
C LYS A 154 5.75 -11.72 3.02
N ARG A 155 7.01 -11.66 2.56
CA ARG A 155 8.15 -11.52 3.45
C ARG A 155 8.13 -10.22 4.25
N LEU A 156 7.68 -9.10 3.68
CA LEU A 156 7.50 -7.85 4.42
C LEU A 156 6.58 -7.99 5.65
N MET A 157 5.61 -8.91 5.63
CA MET A 157 4.76 -9.19 6.80
C MET A 157 5.57 -9.72 7.99
N ASP A 158 6.63 -10.50 7.74
CA ASP A 158 7.53 -10.98 8.79
C ASP A 158 8.37 -9.85 9.40
N TYR A 159 8.55 -8.77 8.66
CA TYR A 159 9.15 -7.51 9.13
C TYR A 159 8.11 -6.57 9.76
N GLY A 160 6.85 -7.00 9.89
CA GLY A 160 5.76 -6.19 10.45
C GLY A 160 5.42 -4.99 9.57
N LEU A 161 5.44 -5.17 8.25
CA LEU A 161 5.14 -4.15 7.24
C LEU A 161 4.07 -4.68 6.28
N HIS A 162 3.11 -3.82 5.94
CA HIS A 162 2.22 -4.09 4.82
C HIS A 162 2.99 -3.85 3.51
N ALA A 163 2.75 -4.69 2.50
CA ALA A 163 3.39 -4.50 1.20
C ALA A 163 2.92 -3.19 0.54
N PRO A 164 3.80 -2.49 -0.19
CA PRO A 164 3.40 -1.39 -1.07
C PRO A 164 2.46 -1.85 -2.20
N THR A 165 1.97 -0.93 -3.02
CA THR A 165 1.16 -1.29 -4.19
C THR A 165 1.96 -2.23 -5.11
N MET A 166 1.38 -3.39 -5.41
CA MET A 166 2.05 -4.45 -6.17
C MET A 166 1.59 -4.47 -7.61
N SER A 167 2.54 -4.67 -8.54
CA SER A 167 2.28 -4.95 -9.95
C SER A 167 1.41 -3.93 -10.69
N PHE A 168 1.33 -2.70 -10.18
CA PHE A 168 0.67 -1.57 -10.79
C PHE A 168 1.47 -0.28 -10.49
N PRO A 169 1.64 0.63 -11.47
CA PRO A 169 1.15 0.58 -12.86
C PRO A 169 1.96 -0.36 -13.77
N VAL A 170 3.06 -0.93 -13.28
CA VAL A 170 3.93 -1.85 -14.03
C VAL A 170 3.94 -3.22 -13.33
N ALA A 171 3.72 -4.28 -14.09
CA ALA A 171 3.78 -5.65 -13.57
C ALA A 171 5.16 -5.96 -12.93
N ASN A 172 5.17 -6.76 -11.86
CA ASN A 172 6.38 -7.14 -11.13
C ASN A 172 7.18 -5.96 -10.55
N THR A 173 6.50 -4.88 -10.17
CA THR A 173 7.10 -3.74 -9.46
C THR A 173 6.38 -3.46 -8.16
N LEU A 174 7.06 -2.78 -7.23
CA LEU A 174 6.46 -2.22 -6.02
C LEU A 174 6.42 -0.70 -6.14
N MET A 175 5.23 -0.11 -6.03
CA MET A 175 5.05 1.34 -5.97
C MET A 175 4.90 1.77 -4.50
N VAL A 176 5.80 2.64 -4.05
CA VAL A 176 5.98 3.04 -2.64
C VAL A 176 5.66 4.51 -2.47
N GLU A 177 4.69 4.82 -1.61
CA GLU A 177 4.27 6.16 -1.20
C GLU A 177 4.32 6.25 0.34
N PRO A 178 5.33 6.90 0.95
CA PRO A 178 5.46 6.96 2.42
C PRO A 178 4.55 8.02 3.06
N THR A 179 4.05 8.98 2.28
CA THR A 179 3.40 10.21 2.77
C THR A 179 4.32 11.08 3.63
N GLU A 180 3.82 12.24 4.05
CA GLU A 180 4.46 13.17 4.97
C GLU A 180 4.30 12.80 6.45
N SER A 181 3.37 11.89 6.76
CA SER A 181 2.98 11.59 8.14
C SER A 181 3.88 10.57 8.82
N GLU A 182 4.70 9.84 8.06
CA GLU A 182 5.60 8.82 8.59
C GLU A 182 6.90 9.44 9.10
N SER A 183 7.34 8.98 10.27
CA SER A 183 8.62 9.42 10.84
C SER A 183 9.82 8.86 10.05
N LEU A 184 10.96 9.55 10.09
CA LEU A 184 12.20 9.04 9.50
C LEU A 184 12.56 7.64 10.03
N THR A 185 12.31 7.36 11.31
CA THR A 185 12.53 6.03 11.90
C THR A 185 11.72 4.94 11.21
N GLU A 186 10.47 5.23 10.84
CA GLU A 186 9.58 4.25 10.19
C GLU A 186 9.96 4.09 8.71
N VAL A 187 10.29 5.19 8.04
CA VAL A 187 10.86 5.17 6.68
C VAL A 187 12.15 4.36 6.63
N ASP A 188 13.01 4.50 7.65
CA ASP A 188 14.24 3.73 7.75
C ASP A 188 13.99 2.25 8.03
N ARG A 189 12.99 1.93 8.86
CA ARG A 189 12.56 0.55 9.13
C ARG A 189 12.12 -0.16 7.86
N PHE A 190 11.35 0.51 7.00
CA PHE A 190 10.97 -0.01 5.69
C PHE A 190 12.19 -0.24 4.78
N CYS A 191 13.09 0.74 4.69
CA CYS A 191 14.27 0.61 3.84
C CYS A 191 15.21 -0.52 4.32
N ASP A 192 15.41 -0.66 5.63
CA ASP A 192 16.20 -1.74 6.24
C ASP A 192 15.60 -3.11 5.94
N ALA A 193 14.27 -3.24 6.02
CA ALA A 193 13.56 -4.45 5.66
C ALA A 193 13.79 -4.81 4.19
N MET A 194 13.62 -3.86 3.28
CA MET A 194 13.88 -4.06 1.85
C MET A 194 15.34 -4.46 1.58
N ILE A 195 16.32 -3.77 2.17
CA ILE A 195 17.75 -4.10 2.02
C ILE A 195 18.06 -5.49 2.58
N SER A 196 17.44 -5.87 3.69
CA SER A 196 17.58 -7.22 4.26
C SER A 196 17.00 -8.29 3.33
N ILE A 197 15.80 -8.06 2.80
CA ILE A 197 15.16 -8.93 1.80
C ILE A 197 16.02 -9.03 0.53
N ARG A 198 16.70 -7.95 0.12
CA ARG A 198 17.63 -8.00 -1.01
C ARG A 198 18.74 -9.04 -0.80
N ARG A 199 19.28 -9.14 0.41
CA ARG A 199 20.30 -10.14 0.76
C ARG A 199 19.73 -11.56 0.74
N GLU A 200 18.49 -11.75 1.21
CA GLU A 200 17.78 -13.02 1.11
C GLU A 200 17.60 -13.44 -0.37
N ILE A 201 17.30 -12.49 -1.27
CA ILE A 201 17.23 -12.73 -2.73
C ILE A 201 18.61 -13.10 -3.29
N GLU A 202 19.69 -12.44 -2.86
CA GLU A 202 21.06 -12.76 -3.30
C GLU A 202 21.50 -14.18 -2.90
N MET A 203 21.04 -14.68 -1.76
CA MET A 203 21.28 -16.07 -1.37
C MET A 203 20.63 -17.05 -2.35
N VAL A 204 19.43 -16.75 -2.85
CA VAL A 204 18.76 -17.57 -3.87
C VAL A 204 19.50 -17.47 -5.22
N LEU A 205 19.80 -16.26 -5.68
CA LEU A 205 20.50 -16.04 -6.96
C LEU A 205 21.90 -16.66 -7.01
N SER A 206 22.61 -16.70 -5.88
CA SER A 206 23.93 -17.34 -5.77
C SER A 206 23.87 -18.86 -5.66
N GLY A 207 22.68 -19.45 -5.51
CA GLY A 207 22.50 -20.88 -5.28
C GLY A 207 22.87 -21.33 -3.85
N SER A 208 22.99 -20.40 -2.90
CA SER A 208 23.21 -20.74 -1.49
C SER A 208 22.00 -21.45 -0.87
N VAL A 209 20.80 -21.17 -1.37
CA VAL A 209 19.54 -21.85 -1.08
C VAL A 209 18.69 -21.86 -2.35
N THR A 210 17.87 -22.89 -2.56
CA THR A 210 16.90 -22.87 -3.67
C THR A 210 15.76 -21.89 -3.38
N ALA A 211 14.99 -21.50 -4.39
CA ALA A 211 13.83 -20.63 -4.17
C ALA A 211 12.82 -21.31 -3.25
N GLU A 212 12.55 -22.59 -3.49
CA GLU A 212 11.56 -23.42 -2.80
C GLU A 212 11.94 -23.66 -1.34
N GLU A 213 13.23 -23.68 -1.00
CA GLU A 213 13.72 -23.84 0.37
C GLU A 213 13.96 -22.49 1.08
N SER A 214 13.77 -21.36 0.39
CA SER A 214 14.09 -20.03 0.91
C SER A 214 13.06 -19.51 1.91
N VAL A 215 13.51 -18.67 2.84
CA VAL A 215 12.63 -17.96 3.77
C VAL A 215 11.60 -17.06 3.07
N LEU A 216 11.91 -16.61 1.85
CA LEU A 216 11.03 -15.79 1.02
C LEU A 216 9.82 -16.58 0.54
N HIS A 217 10.03 -17.83 0.10
CA HIS A 217 8.97 -18.70 -0.39
C HIS A 217 7.97 -19.09 0.70
N PHE A 218 8.48 -19.42 1.89
CA PHE A 218 7.66 -19.82 3.02
C PHE A 218 6.98 -18.66 3.76
N ALA A 219 7.31 -17.40 3.44
CA ALA A 219 6.64 -16.26 4.03
C ALA A 219 5.14 -16.22 3.64
N PRO A 220 4.24 -15.74 4.53
CA PRO A 220 4.52 -15.23 5.87
C PRO A 220 4.55 -16.33 6.94
N HIS A 221 5.27 -16.08 8.04
CA HIS A 221 5.46 -17.03 9.14
C HIS A 221 4.51 -16.74 10.30
N THR A 222 3.52 -17.62 10.51
CA THR A 222 2.56 -17.52 11.62
C THR A 222 3.15 -18.02 12.94
N VAL A 223 2.50 -17.71 14.07
CA VAL A 223 2.91 -18.27 15.37
C VAL A 223 2.83 -19.79 15.37
N GLU A 224 1.78 -20.36 14.79
CA GLU A 224 1.58 -21.81 14.67
C GLU A 224 2.70 -22.47 13.87
N ASP A 225 3.07 -21.88 12.73
CA ASP A 225 4.15 -22.36 11.87
C ASP A 225 5.50 -22.41 12.60
N ILE A 226 5.76 -21.41 13.45
CA ILE A 226 6.98 -21.37 14.24
C ILE A 226 6.95 -22.35 15.42
N ALA A 227 5.79 -22.54 16.06
CA ALA A 227 5.63 -23.43 17.21
C ALA A 227 5.68 -24.91 16.82
N GLY A 228 5.25 -25.25 15.59
CA GLY A 228 5.23 -26.61 15.07
C GLY A 228 6.61 -27.18 14.73
N ASP A 229 6.59 -28.34 14.07
CA ASP A 229 7.79 -29.02 13.59
C ASP A 229 8.56 -28.16 12.57
N TRP A 230 9.89 -28.19 12.64
CA TRP A 230 10.73 -27.31 11.83
C TRP A 230 11.71 -28.09 10.98
N ASN A 231 11.31 -28.34 9.74
CA ASN A 231 12.10 -29.02 8.72
C ASN A 231 12.45 -28.04 7.59
N ARG A 232 13.09 -26.92 7.94
CA ARG A 232 13.48 -25.84 7.01
C ARG A 232 14.99 -25.64 7.08
N THR A 233 15.59 -25.25 5.95
CA THR A 233 17.05 -25.04 5.82
C THR A 233 17.55 -23.78 6.54
N TYR A 234 16.63 -22.93 7.01
CA TYR A 234 16.92 -21.72 7.78
C TYR A 234 16.33 -21.81 9.19
N SER A 235 16.80 -20.94 10.09
CA SER A 235 16.38 -20.96 11.50
C SER A 235 15.02 -20.28 11.72
N ARG A 236 14.30 -20.66 12.79
CA ARG A 236 13.13 -19.92 13.29
C ARG A 236 13.44 -18.45 13.57
N ALA A 237 14.66 -18.15 14.03
CA ALA A 237 15.10 -16.78 14.26
C ALA A 237 15.22 -15.98 12.95
N SER A 238 15.64 -16.61 11.85
CA SER A 238 15.66 -15.98 10.52
C SER A 238 14.23 -15.70 10.01
N ALA A 239 13.27 -16.55 10.34
CA ALA A 239 11.86 -16.33 10.04
C ALA A 239 11.25 -15.18 10.85
N LEU A 240 11.43 -15.19 12.17
CA LEU A 240 10.80 -14.27 13.11
C LEU A 240 11.51 -12.93 13.29
N TYR A 241 12.85 -12.95 13.34
CA TYR A 241 13.70 -11.84 13.75
C TYR A 241 14.83 -11.59 12.74
N PRO A 242 14.53 -11.36 11.45
CA PRO A 242 15.57 -11.09 10.46
C PRO A 242 16.38 -9.82 10.78
N LEU A 243 15.80 -8.90 11.55
CA LEU A 243 16.48 -7.72 12.11
C LEU A 243 16.34 -7.71 13.64
N ALA A 244 17.36 -7.21 14.34
CA ALA A 244 17.41 -7.24 15.79
C ALA A 244 16.22 -6.55 16.47
N HIS A 245 15.76 -5.42 15.91
CA HIS A 245 14.63 -4.65 16.46
C HIS A 245 13.28 -5.38 16.32
N LEU A 246 13.16 -6.41 15.49
CA LEU A 246 11.93 -7.19 15.34
C LEU A 246 11.67 -8.12 16.53
N ARG A 247 12.62 -8.26 17.47
CA ARG A 247 12.38 -8.98 18.74
C ARG A 247 11.28 -8.37 19.58
N SER A 248 11.00 -7.07 19.41
CA SER A 248 9.90 -6.36 20.05
C SER A 248 8.70 -6.15 19.12
N ARG A 249 8.56 -6.92 18.03
CA ARG A 249 7.45 -6.76 17.09
C ARG A 249 6.11 -7.06 17.76
N GLY A 250 5.11 -6.22 17.46
CA GLY A 250 3.74 -6.38 17.96
C GLY A 250 2.80 -7.13 17.04
N TYR A 251 3.20 -7.39 15.79
CA TYR A 251 2.37 -8.04 14.78
C TYR A 251 2.92 -9.41 14.40
N TYR A 252 2.01 -10.38 14.29
CA TYR A 252 2.27 -11.72 13.76
C TYR A 252 1.21 -12.02 12.70
N PRO A 253 1.61 -12.50 11.51
CA PRO A 253 0.66 -12.94 10.48
C PRO A 253 -0.31 -14.00 11.05
N PRO A 254 -1.63 -13.81 10.93
CA PRO A 254 -2.61 -14.71 11.53
C PRO A 254 -2.80 -16.01 10.73
N VAL A 255 -2.45 -16.00 9.45
CA VAL A 255 -2.55 -17.15 8.54
C VAL A 255 -1.31 -17.23 7.65
N SER A 256 -1.02 -18.44 7.16
CA SER A 256 0.04 -18.65 6.17
C SER A 256 -0.37 -18.12 4.80
N ARG A 257 0.47 -18.33 3.79
CA ARG A 257 0.24 -17.82 2.43
C ARG A 257 -1.10 -18.33 1.88
N ILE A 258 -1.91 -17.38 1.40
CA ILE A 258 -3.23 -17.65 0.80
C ILE A 258 -3.05 -18.31 -0.57
N ASP A 259 -3.81 -19.40 -0.82
CA ASP A 259 -3.98 -19.97 -2.15
C ASP A 259 -5.14 -19.26 -2.89
N ALA A 260 -4.78 -18.23 -3.65
CA ALA A 260 -5.75 -17.43 -4.40
C ALA A 260 -6.47 -18.26 -5.48
N ALA A 261 -5.74 -19.15 -6.18
CA ALA A 261 -6.29 -19.90 -7.29
C ALA A 261 -7.26 -20.99 -6.83
N TYR A 262 -7.05 -21.56 -5.63
CA TYR A 262 -8.02 -22.45 -5.01
C TYR A 262 -9.32 -21.71 -4.67
N GLY A 263 -9.23 -20.52 -4.07
CA GLY A 263 -10.41 -19.71 -3.71
C GLY A 263 -11.30 -19.39 -4.89
N ASP A 264 -10.72 -18.97 -6.02
CA ASP A 264 -11.48 -18.68 -7.25
C ASP A 264 -12.16 -19.92 -7.84
N ARG A 265 -11.53 -21.09 -7.71
CA ARG A 265 -12.09 -22.37 -8.21
C ARG A 265 -13.13 -22.97 -7.26
N ASN A 266 -13.12 -22.59 -5.98
CA ASN A 266 -13.98 -23.13 -4.92
C ASN A 266 -14.70 -21.98 -4.19
N LEU A 267 -15.50 -21.23 -4.94
CA LEU A 267 -16.09 -19.99 -4.48
C LEU A 267 -17.06 -20.20 -3.31
N VAL A 268 -16.67 -19.70 -2.13
CA VAL A 268 -17.51 -19.67 -0.92
C VAL A 268 -17.52 -18.24 -0.38
N CYS A 269 -18.63 -17.52 -0.57
CA CYS A 269 -18.78 -16.10 -0.21
C CYS A 269 -19.65 -15.85 1.03
N THR A 270 -19.94 -16.91 1.79
CA THR A 270 -20.68 -16.87 3.06
C THR A 270 -19.89 -17.60 4.14
N CYS A 271 -20.18 -17.35 5.41
CA CYS A 271 -19.56 -18.11 6.50
C CYS A 271 -19.76 -19.61 6.28
N ALA A 272 -18.72 -20.39 6.58
CA ALA A 272 -18.84 -21.83 6.61
C ALA A 272 -19.73 -22.27 7.78
N PRO A 273 -20.29 -23.49 7.74
CA PRO A 273 -20.98 -24.07 8.90
C PRO A 273 -20.09 -24.05 10.16
N ILE A 274 -20.67 -23.80 11.33
CA ILE A 274 -19.91 -23.60 12.57
C ILE A 274 -19.09 -24.83 12.97
N GLU A 275 -19.56 -26.01 12.57
CA GLU A 275 -18.94 -27.30 12.79
C GLU A 275 -17.55 -27.37 12.14
N GLN A 276 -17.34 -26.69 11.00
CA GLN A 276 -16.03 -26.64 10.34
C GLN A 276 -15.01 -25.80 11.12
N TYR A 277 -15.47 -24.80 11.89
CA TYR A 277 -14.58 -24.03 12.76
C TYR A 277 -14.24 -24.79 14.06
N ALA A 278 -15.16 -25.60 14.58
CA ALA A 278 -15.01 -26.30 15.85
C ALA A 278 -13.88 -27.35 15.86
N ILE A 279 -13.62 -28.01 14.72
CA ILE A 279 -12.58 -29.05 14.58
C ILE A 279 -11.16 -28.51 14.81
N SER A 280 -10.95 -27.19 14.64
CA SER A 280 -9.62 -26.58 14.81
C SER A 280 -9.14 -26.50 16.27
N LEU A 281 -10.01 -26.72 17.26
CA LEU A 281 -9.70 -26.53 18.69
C LEU A 281 -9.39 -27.83 19.44
N GLU A 282 -9.79 -29.00 18.94
CA GLU A 282 -9.69 -30.26 19.70
C GLU A 282 -8.30 -30.95 19.62
N ASN A 283 -7.44 -30.59 18.66
CA ASN A 283 -6.21 -31.33 18.40
C ASN A 283 -4.92 -30.78 19.03
N ALA A 284 -4.95 -29.67 19.76
CA ALA A 284 -3.72 -29.14 20.35
C ALA A 284 -4.00 -28.21 21.54
N THR A 285 -4.14 -28.75 22.75
CA THR A 285 -3.65 -28.06 23.95
C THR A 285 -3.42 -29.05 25.09
N VAL A 286 -2.14 -29.25 25.40
CA VAL A 286 -1.53 -29.91 26.57
C VAL A 286 -2.22 -31.20 27.05
N GLY A 287 -1.67 -32.34 26.60
CA GLY A 287 -1.87 -33.64 27.24
C GLY A 287 -2.64 -34.65 26.40
N SER A 288 -2.03 -35.12 25.30
CA SER A 288 -2.28 -36.45 24.73
C SER A 288 -0.95 -37.15 24.49
#